data_AF-A0A3P8TWQ2-F1
#
_entry.id   AF-A0A3P8TWQ2-F1
#
_cell.length_a   1.000
_cell.length_b   1.000
_cell.length_c   1.000
_cell.angle_alpha   90.00
_cell.angle_beta   90.00
_cell.angle_gamma   90.00
#
_symmetry.space_group_name_H-M   'P 1'
#
loop_
_entity.id
_entity.type
_entity.pdbx_description
1 polymer ?
#
loop_
_entity_poly.entity_id
_entity_poly.type
_entity_poly.pdbx_seq_one_letter_code
_entity_poly.pdbx_strand_id
1 'polypeptide(L)'
;VWSGMIDRGVAILVPEQLKETVKVIYKEKEGRIIIIDFQHNNENYRLINIHCPNIEGERKDFIRHFTNKTNCLIVGDFNICLTKLDSAKNNTYKNDTSRTELNKFMERNNLIDIWRNLNPFKLQYSRQYMGWLQLLYTMHTVK
;
A
#
# COMPACT_ATOMS: atom_id res chain seq x y z
N VAL A 1 -32.51 0.64 13.62
CA VAL A 1 -32.16 1.24 12.31
C VAL A 1 -30.64 1.20 12.20
N TRP A 2 -30.09 0.26 11.43
CA TRP A 2 -28.66 0.20 11.14
C TRP A 2 -28.41 1.05 9.90
N SER A 3 -27.77 2.21 10.04
CA SER A 3 -27.30 3.01 8.90
C SER A 3 -25.77 2.96 8.87
N GLY A 4 -25.22 2.14 8.00
CA GLY A 4 -23.77 2.09 7.78
C GLY A 4 -23.41 0.87 6.96
N MET A 5 -23.55 0.96 5.64
CA MET A 5 -22.86 0.02 4.74
C MET A 5 -21.36 0.07 5.07
N ILE A 6 -20.78 -1.06 5.44
CA ILE A 6 -19.33 -1.20 5.59
C ILE A 6 -18.76 -1.33 4.17
N ASP A 7 -18.38 -0.21 3.57
CA ASP A 7 -17.96 -0.15 2.16
C ASP A 7 -16.45 -0.44 1.96
N ARG A 8 -15.75 -0.86 3.03
CA ARG A 8 -14.28 -0.99 3.10
C ARG A 8 -13.88 -2.11 4.06
N GLY A 9 -12.73 -2.74 3.79
CA GLY A 9 -12.15 -3.71 4.70
C GLY A 9 -10.80 -4.21 4.20
N VAL A 10 -9.86 -4.39 5.13
CA VAL A 10 -8.55 -5.01 4.89
C VAL A 10 -8.38 -6.20 5.81
N ALA A 11 -7.69 -7.23 5.31
CA ALA A 11 -7.37 -8.43 6.07
C ALA A 11 -5.90 -8.81 5.85
N ILE A 12 -5.31 -9.47 6.84
CA ILE A 12 -4.02 -10.14 6.71
C ILE A 12 -4.26 -11.60 7.12
N LEU A 13 -3.99 -12.52 6.19
CA LEU A 13 -3.99 -13.94 6.48
C LEU A 13 -2.56 -14.35 6.82
N VAL A 14 -2.40 -15.04 7.95
CA VAL A 14 -1.10 -15.44 8.48
C VAL A 14 -1.03 -16.97 8.53
N PRO A 15 0.07 -17.59 8.07
CA PRO A 15 0.30 -19.03 8.26
C PRO A 15 0.29 -19.42 9.74
N GLU A 16 -0.23 -20.60 10.07
CA GLU A 16 -0.32 -21.09 11.45
C GLU A 16 1.04 -21.08 12.17
N GLN A 17 2.14 -21.30 11.44
CA GLN A 17 3.50 -21.29 11.97
C GLN A 17 3.94 -19.94 12.54
N LEU A 18 3.35 -18.84 12.07
CA LEU A 18 3.67 -17.49 12.55
C LEU A 18 2.65 -16.96 13.56
N LYS A 19 1.53 -17.65 13.76
CA LYS A 19 0.39 -17.16 14.53
C LYS A 19 0.74 -16.68 15.94
N GLU A 20 1.59 -17.44 16.65
CA GLU A 20 2.02 -17.11 18.01
C GLU A 20 2.91 -15.85 18.08
N THR A 21 3.55 -15.46 16.97
CA THR A 21 4.41 -14.26 16.92
C THR A 21 3.67 -13.01 16.47
N VAL A 22 2.44 -13.15 15.95
CA VAL A 22 1.68 -12.04 15.40
C VAL A 22 1.01 -11.22 16.50
N LYS A 23 1.23 -9.91 16.44
CA LYS A 23 0.54 -8.92 17.25
C LYS A 23 -0.14 -7.89 16.35
N VAL A 24 -1.45 -7.74 16.52
CA VAL A 24 -2.17 -6.61 15.92
C VAL A 24 -1.78 -5.34 16.65
N ILE A 25 -1.22 -4.37 15.91
CA ILE A 25 -0.77 -3.08 16.44
C ILE A 25 -1.84 -2.02 16.26
N TYR A 26 -2.50 -2.02 15.11
CA TYR A 26 -3.49 -1.00 14.79
C TYR A 26 -4.54 -1.55 13.81
N LYS A 27 -5.79 -1.14 14.03
CA LYS A 27 -6.94 -1.35 13.14
C LYS A 27 -7.65 -0.02 13.01
N GLU A 28 -7.69 0.53 11.81
CA GLU A 28 -8.44 1.75 11.54
C GLU A 28 -9.95 1.45 11.53
N LYS A 29 -10.74 2.35 12.11
CA LYS A 29 -12.20 2.22 12.20
C LYS A 29 -12.87 2.18 10.82
N GLU A 30 -12.31 2.88 9.85
CA GLU A 30 -12.81 3.04 8.48
C GLU A 30 -12.37 1.89 7.57
N GLY A 31 -11.59 0.94 8.11
CA GLY A 31 -11.26 -0.32 7.44
C GLY A 31 -10.25 -0.20 6.31
N ARG A 32 -9.45 0.89 6.24
CA ARG A 32 -8.40 1.04 5.22
C ARG A 32 -7.02 0.63 5.68
N ILE A 33 -6.77 0.49 6.98
CA ILE A 33 -5.44 0.16 7.52
C ILE A 33 -5.56 -0.95 8.57
N ILE A 34 -4.71 -1.97 8.41
CA ILE A 34 -4.36 -2.89 9.49
C ILE A 34 -2.85 -3.01 9.58
N ILE A 35 -2.32 -2.91 10.80
CA ILE A 35 -0.89 -3.03 11.09
C ILE A 35 -0.70 -4.22 12.03
N ILE A 36 0.22 -5.10 11.65
CA ILE A 36 0.70 -6.18 12.51
C ILE A 36 2.20 -6.09 12.68
N ASP A 37 2.68 -6.53 13.83
CA ASP A 37 4.06 -6.96 14.01
C ASP A 37 4.09 -8.49 14.03
N PHE A 38 5.14 -9.09 13.48
CA PHE A 38 5.36 -10.54 13.52
C PHE A 38 6.85 -10.84 13.55
N GLN A 39 7.21 -12.03 14.03
CA GLN A 39 8.59 -12.50 14.05
C GLN A 39 8.80 -13.61 13.01
N HIS A 40 9.87 -13.53 12.25
CA HIS A 40 10.31 -14.56 11.30
C HIS A 40 11.83 -14.62 11.26
N ASN A 41 12.43 -15.82 11.26
CA ASN A 41 13.89 -16.02 11.29
C ASN A 41 14.62 -15.18 12.37
N ASN A 42 14.05 -15.10 13.58
CA ASN A 42 14.53 -14.30 14.70
C ASN A 42 14.57 -12.77 14.48
N GLU A 43 13.99 -12.27 13.39
CA GLU A 43 13.83 -10.83 13.14
C GLU A 43 12.37 -10.40 13.33
N ASN A 44 12.19 -9.17 13.83
CA ASN A 44 10.88 -8.55 13.97
C ASN A 44 10.55 -7.74 12.72
N TYR A 45 9.36 -7.95 12.18
CA TYR A 45 8.84 -7.26 11.01
C TYR A 45 7.54 -6.55 11.34
N ARG A 46 7.36 -5.36 10.77
CA ARG A 46 6.08 -4.66 10.74
C ARG A 46 5.47 -4.76 9.35
N LEU A 47 4.25 -5.28 9.25
CA LEU A 47 3.46 -5.29 8.02
C LEU A 47 2.29 -4.31 8.15
N ILE A 48 2.18 -3.41 7.19
CA ILE A 48 1.09 -2.44 7.08
C ILE A 48 0.33 -2.77 5.81
N ASN A 49 -0.89 -3.28 5.94
CA ASN A 49 -1.78 -3.48 4.81
C ASN A 49 -2.72 -2.27 4.69
N ILE A 50 -2.72 -1.62 3.52
CA ILE A 50 -3.50 -0.41 3.26
C ILE A 50 -4.46 -0.57 2.08
N HIS A 51 -5.55 0.16 2.13
CA HIS A 51 -6.43 0.39 0.98
C HIS A 51 -6.73 1.88 0.84
N CYS A 52 -5.98 2.56 -0.02
CA CYS A 52 -6.13 3.98 -0.28
C CYS A 52 -7.49 4.33 -0.92
N PRO A 53 -8.02 5.54 -0.71
CA PRO A 53 -9.21 6.03 -1.42
C PRO A 53 -9.08 6.06 -2.95
N ASN A 54 -10.20 5.88 -3.65
CA ASN A 54 -10.26 5.98 -5.12
C ASN A 54 -10.19 7.44 -5.59
N ILE A 55 -10.72 8.38 -4.79
CA ILE A 55 -10.76 9.81 -5.11
C ILE A 55 -9.39 10.45 -4.82
N GLU A 56 -8.83 11.17 -5.79
CA GLU A 56 -7.48 11.74 -5.71
C GLU A 56 -7.26 12.62 -4.46
N GLY A 57 -8.21 13.51 -4.15
CA GLY A 57 -8.11 14.39 -2.97
C GLY A 57 -8.07 13.62 -1.65
N GLU A 58 -9.02 12.70 -1.45
CA GLU A 58 -9.04 11.81 -0.27
C GLU A 58 -7.76 11.00 -0.16
N ARG A 59 -7.26 10.48 -1.30
CA ARG A 59 -6.06 9.67 -1.35
C ARG A 59 -4.80 10.46 -1.01
N LYS A 60 -4.70 11.70 -1.51
CA LYS A 60 -3.64 12.63 -1.16
C LYS A 60 -3.63 12.93 0.34
N ASP A 61 -4.77 13.22 0.93
CA ASP A 61 -4.86 13.49 2.37
C ASP A 61 -4.57 12.24 3.20
N PHE A 62 -5.04 11.07 2.76
CA PHE A 62 -4.72 9.78 3.39
C PHE A 62 -3.19 9.56 3.47
N ILE A 63 -2.48 9.75 2.35
CA ILE A 63 -1.01 9.59 2.30
C ILE A 63 -0.30 10.63 3.17
N ARG A 64 -0.79 11.88 3.19
CA ARG A 64 -0.16 12.96 3.98
C ARG A 64 -0.21 12.71 5.48
N HIS A 65 -1.33 12.17 5.98
CA HIS A 65 -1.51 11.88 7.40
C HIS A 65 -0.93 10.52 7.80
N PHE A 66 -0.61 9.67 6.83
CA PHE A 66 0.02 8.39 7.11
C PHE A 66 1.48 8.59 7.54
N THR A 67 1.82 8.13 8.75
CA THR A 67 3.17 8.23 9.30
C THR A 67 3.70 6.85 9.60
N ASN A 68 4.96 6.61 9.24
CA ASN A 68 5.70 5.44 9.67
C ASN A 68 7.00 5.88 10.33
N LYS A 69 7.39 5.22 11.42
CA LYS A 69 8.61 5.55 12.20
C LYS A 69 9.58 4.37 12.34
N THR A 70 9.25 3.24 11.72
CA THR A 70 9.93 1.96 11.92
C THR A 70 10.13 1.27 10.58
N ASN A 71 11.18 0.47 10.44
CA ASN A 71 11.33 -0.40 9.28
C ASN A 71 10.07 -1.25 9.11
N CYS A 72 9.42 -1.14 7.96
CA CYS A 72 8.17 -1.84 7.69
C CYS A 72 8.11 -2.38 6.26
N LEU A 73 7.17 -3.29 6.05
CA LEU A 73 6.63 -3.65 4.77
C LEU A 73 5.26 -2.98 4.64
N ILE A 74 5.10 -2.10 3.66
CA ILE A 74 3.79 -1.55 3.31
C ILE A 74 3.30 -2.28 2.09
N VAL A 75 2.09 -2.83 2.17
CA VAL A 75 1.41 -3.57 1.10
C VAL A 75 -0.01 -3.06 0.94
N GLY A 76 -0.61 -3.36 -0.20
CA GLY A 76 -2.03 -3.14 -0.45
C GLY A 76 -2.30 -2.29 -1.69
N ASP A 77 -3.51 -1.76 -1.76
CA ASP A 77 -4.00 -1.04 -2.93
C ASP A 77 -3.84 0.47 -2.70
N PHE A 78 -2.86 1.07 -3.40
CA PHE A 78 -2.56 2.50 -3.28
C PHE A 78 -3.47 3.40 -4.11
N ASN A 79 -4.34 2.87 -4.97
CA ASN A 79 -5.07 3.60 -6.02
C ASN A 79 -4.27 4.63 -6.86
N ILE A 80 -2.95 4.46 -7.01
CA ILE A 80 -1.99 5.26 -7.81
C ILE A 80 -1.12 4.39 -8.73
N CYS A 81 -1.01 4.75 -10.02
CA CYS A 81 0.10 4.32 -10.88
C CYS A 81 1.34 5.21 -10.58
N LEU A 82 2.43 4.65 -10.04
CA LEU A 82 3.60 5.43 -9.59
C LEU A 82 4.46 5.94 -10.76
N THR A 83 4.57 5.14 -11.82
CA THR A 83 5.36 5.45 -13.02
C THR A 83 4.53 5.26 -14.29
N LYS A 84 5.04 5.76 -15.43
CA LYS A 84 4.39 5.56 -16.73
C LYS A 84 4.27 4.07 -17.12
N LEU A 85 5.21 3.23 -16.68
CA LEU A 85 5.19 1.79 -16.94
C LEU A 85 4.09 1.06 -16.17
N ASP A 86 3.51 1.72 -15.16
CA ASP A 86 2.41 1.20 -14.34
C ASP A 86 1.04 1.52 -14.98
N SER A 87 1.02 2.29 -16.07
CA SER A 87 -0.19 2.64 -16.81
C SER A 87 -0.23 1.89 -18.14
N ALA A 88 -1.39 1.33 -18.48
CA ALA A 88 -1.58 0.70 -19.78
C ALA A 88 -1.46 1.71 -20.94
N LYS A 89 -1.08 1.24 -22.13
CA LYS A 89 -0.87 2.10 -23.33
C LYS A 89 -2.09 2.95 -23.69
N ASN A 90 -3.29 2.43 -23.51
CA ASN A 90 -4.54 3.13 -23.85
C ASN A 90 -5.04 4.03 -22.73
N ASN A 91 -4.22 4.17 -21.68
CA ASN A 91 -4.61 4.84 -20.46
C ASN A 91 -3.78 6.11 -20.28
N THR A 92 -4.44 7.25 -20.15
CA THR A 92 -3.74 8.51 -19.95
C THR A 92 -3.03 8.47 -18.61
N TYR A 93 -1.70 8.50 -18.61
CA TYR A 93 -0.93 8.76 -17.39
C TYR A 93 -1.16 10.20 -16.96
N LYS A 94 -2.26 10.41 -16.23
CA LYS A 94 -2.72 11.72 -15.79
C LYS A 94 -1.76 12.31 -14.76
N ASN A 95 -1.72 13.64 -14.70
CA ASN A 95 -1.17 14.34 -13.56
C ASN A 95 -2.06 14.03 -12.36
N ASP A 96 -1.52 13.26 -11.42
CA ASP A 96 -2.18 12.85 -10.18
C ASP A 96 -1.36 13.42 -9.03
N THR A 97 -1.93 14.34 -8.27
CA THR A 97 -1.23 15.00 -7.17
C THR A 97 -0.97 14.08 -5.98
N SER A 98 -1.76 13.01 -5.81
CA SER A 98 -1.53 11.99 -4.78
C SER A 98 -0.28 11.15 -5.06
N ARG A 99 0.11 11.00 -6.35
CA ARG A 99 1.39 10.38 -6.74
C ARG A 99 2.58 11.19 -6.25
N THR A 100 2.52 12.51 -6.37
CA THR A 100 3.58 13.40 -5.86
C THR A 100 3.70 13.27 -4.34
N GLU A 101 2.59 13.19 -3.63
CA GLU A 101 2.59 13.00 -2.17
C GLU A 101 3.09 11.60 -1.77
N LEU A 102 2.78 10.57 -2.56
CA LEU A 102 3.34 9.23 -2.38
C LEU A 102 4.87 9.23 -2.55
N ASN A 103 5.39 9.87 -3.60
CA ASN A 103 6.84 10.00 -3.81
C ASN A 103 7.51 10.71 -2.63
N LYS A 104 6.94 11.82 -2.15
CA LYS A 104 7.45 12.51 -0.95
C LYS A 104 7.36 11.65 0.30
N PHE A 105 6.29 10.88 0.46
CA PHE A 105 6.16 9.94 1.57
C PHE A 105 7.25 8.86 1.49
N MET A 106 7.49 8.30 0.30
CA MET A 106 8.54 7.31 0.10
C MET A 106 9.92 7.86 0.42
N GLU A 107 10.27 9.03 -0.12
CA GLU A 107 11.54 9.71 0.12
C GLU A 107 11.76 10.00 1.61
N ARG A 108 10.77 10.58 2.31
CA ARG A 108 10.86 10.89 3.75
C ARG A 108 11.03 9.66 4.64
N ASN A 109 10.56 8.50 4.19
CA ASN A 109 10.60 7.25 4.97
C ASN A 109 11.63 6.24 4.43
N ASN A 110 12.48 6.66 3.50
CA ASN A 110 13.46 5.82 2.81
C ASN A 110 12.86 4.52 2.24
N LEU A 111 11.67 4.63 1.65
CA LEU A 111 10.93 3.51 1.08
C LEU A 111 11.25 3.35 -0.40
N ILE A 112 11.43 2.11 -0.82
CA ILE A 112 11.56 1.75 -2.23
C ILE A 112 10.35 0.94 -2.69
N ASP A 113 9.95 1.10 -3.96
CA ASP A 113 9.07 0.15 -4.63
C ASP A 113 9.87 -1.11 -4.99
N ILE A 114 9.67 -2.19 -4.22
CA ILE A 114 10.42 -3.44 -4.39
C ILE A 114 10.12 -4.07 -5.77
N TRP A 115 8.87 -4.01 -6.23
CA TRP A 115 8.49 -4.65 -7.49
C TRP A 115 9.19 -3.98 -8.67
N ARG A 116 9.15 -2.65 -8.75
CA ARG A 116 9.82 -1.89 -9.81
C ARG A 116 11.35 -1.97 -9.70
N ASN A 117 11.89 -2.01 -8.48
CA ASN A 117 13.33 -2.21 -8.28
C ASN A 117 13.82 -3.55 -8.84
N LEU A 118 13.06 -4.63 -8.63
CA LEU A 118 13.38 -5.96 -9.18
C LEU A 118 13.01 -6.11 -10.67
N ASN A 119 12.08 -5.29 -11.18
CA ASN A 119 11.53 -5.40 -12.54
C ASN A 119 11.52 -4.03 -13.25
N PRO A 120 12.67 -3.37 -13.45
CA PRO A 120 12.74 -1.97 -13.86
C PRO A 120 11.96 -1.66 -15.14
N PHE A 121 12.00 -2.56 -16.12
CA PHE A 121 11.40 -2.35 -17.44
C PHE A 121 10.18 -3.22 -17.74
N LYS A 122 9.75 -4.06 -16.78
CA LYS A 122 8.65 -5.00 -17.03
C LYS A 122 7.32 -4.26 -17.08
N LEU A 123 6.53 -4.55 -18.11
CA LEU A 123 5.14 -4.13 -18.23
C LEU A 123 4.25 -5.24 -17.69
N GLN A 124 3.87 -5.11 -16.42
CA GLN A 124 2.98 -6.04 -15.74
C GLN A 124 2.02 -5.27 -14.84
N TYR A 125 0.77 -5.74 -14.80
CA TYR A 125 -0.35 -5.03 -14.20
C TYR A 125 -1.14 -5.98 -13.27
N SER A 126 -1.74 -5.47 -12.19
CA SER A 126 -2.30 -6.23 -11.04
C SER A 126 -3.84 -6.27 -10.90
N ARG A 127 -4.57 -5.55 -11.74
CA ARG A 127 -6.04 -5.47 -11.86
C ARG A 127 -6.38 -5.59 -13.36
N GLN A 128 -7.61 -5.82 -13.78
CA GLN A 128 -8.02 -5.53 -15.16
C GLN A 128 -9.44 -5.00 -15.08
N TYR A 129 -9.62 -3.70 -15.26
CA TYR A 129 -10.94 -3.08 -15.32
C TYR A 129 -10.88 -1.98 -16.37
N MET A 130 -11.79 -1.98 -17.34
CA MET A 130 -11.90 -1.03 -18.47
C MET A 130 -11.03 0.23 -18.37
N GLY A 131 -9.74 0.09 -18.70
CA GLY A 131 -8.78 1.18 -18.79
C GLY A 131 -7.81 1.41 -17.63
N TRP A 132 -8.06 1.06 -16.36
CA TRP A 132 -7.22 1.58 -15.26
C TRP A 132 -6.75 0.49 -14.29
N LEU A 133 -5.48 0.54 -13.91
CA LEU A 133 -4.79 -0.63 -13.44
C LEU A 133 -3.60 -0.28 -12.54
N GLN A 134 -3.56 -0.83 -11.32
CA GLN A 134 -2.84 -0.21 -10.23
C GLN A 134 -2.20 -1.25 -9.29
N LEU A 135 -0.90 -1.06 -9.02
CA LEU A 135 0.05 -2.02 -8.42
C LEU A 135 -0.09 -2.20 -6.90
N LEU A 136 0.07 -3.46 -6.49
CA LEU A 136 0.49 -3.84 -5.15
C LEU A 136 1.96 -3.44 -5.01
N TYR A 137 2.25 -2.36 -4.30
CA TYR A 137 3.61 -2.02 -3.91
C TYR A 137 3.93 -2.77 -2.62
N THR A 138 4.98 -3.59 -2.62
CA THR A 138 5.68 -3.90 -1.38
C THR A 138 6.74 -2.82 -1.23
N MET A 139 6.61 -1.98 -0.20
CA MET A 139 7.63 -1.00 0.12
C MET A 139 8.42 -1.40 1.35
N HIS A 140 9.75 -1.27 1.28
CA HIS A 140 10.65 -1.55 2.40
C HIS A 140 11.53 -0.35 2.70
N THR A 141 11.77 -0.09 3.98
CA THR A 141 12.76 0.88 4.43
C THR A 141 14.16 0.34 4.20
N VAL A 142 15.00 1.04 3.44
CA VAL A 142 16.41 0.65 3.29
C VAL A 142 17.15 0.97 4.60
N LYS A 143 17.86 -0.02 5.18
CA LYS A 143 18.73 0.17 6.34
C LYS A 143 20.02 0.89 5.93
#